data_AF-A0A969IG54-F1
#
_entry.id   AF-A0A969IG54-F1
#
_cell.length_a   1.000
_cell.length_b   1.000
_cell.length_c   1.000
_cell.angle_alpha   90.00
_cell.angle_beta   90.00
_cell.angle_gamma   90.00
#
_symmetry.space_group_name_H-M   'P 1'
#
loop_
_entity.id
_entity.type
_entity.pdbx_description
1 polymer ?
#
loop_
_entity_poly.entity_id
_entity_poly.type
_entity_poly.pdbx_seq_one_letter_code
_entity_poly.pdbx_strand_id
1 'polypeptide(L)'
;MEPVRAAEVILSAGSRQRRDTILGLPAGAYLYRVLDQRMAAVAMPSEGILLPQNLARKLDVEVGDLVRVQATEGRRAVAELMVTGIVKPYLAGAAYMELAAFGRALREPGRISAAYVLMDARERERLSAVVKRTPQIAGVSFLDNAQASMSKMLNEGSGFFSYLFVVFSSLMAAGVAYSAARVTFAEQE
;
A
#
# COMPACT_ATOMS: atom_id res chain seq x y z
N MET A 1 -1.79 -18.13 7.97
CA MET A 1 -0.59 -17.28 7.80
C MET A 1 -0.28 -17.24 6.31
N GLU A 2 0.05 -16.08 5.79
CA GLU A 2 0.39 -15.87 4.38
C GLU A 2 1.77 -15.23 4.28
N PRO A 3 2.77 -15.96 3.80
CA PRO A 3 4.10 -15.42 3.61
C PRO A 3 4.10 -14.40 2.46
N VAL A 4 4.95 -13.39 2.58
CA VAL A 4 5.19 -12.39 1.54
C VAL A 4 6.68 -12.14 1.43
N ARG A 5 7.12 -11.80 0.23
CA ARG A 5 8.48 -11.35 -0.02
C ARG A 5 8.45 -10.03 -0.76
N ALA A 6 9.17 -9.04 -0.26
CA ALA A 6 9.47 -7.83 -0.99
C ALA A 6 10.96 -7.81 -1.31
N ALA A 7 11.31 -7.47 -2.55
CA ALA A 7 12.69 -7.15 -2.90
C ALA A 7 12.74 -5.96 -3.86
N GLU A 8 13.70 -5.07 -3.62
CA GLU A 8 14.03 -4.03 -4.57
C GLU A 8 14.68 -4.62 -5.82
N VAL A 9 14.24 -4.13 -6.97
CA VAL A 9 14.73 -4.55 -8.27
C VAL A 9 14.90 -3.36 -9.20
N ILE A 10 15.72 -3.59 -10.20
CA ILE A 10 15.79 -2.78 -11.41
C ILE A 10 15.06 -3.56 -12.50
N LEU A 11 14.03 -2.94 -13.06
CA LEU A 11 13.28 -3.41 -14.21
C LEU A 11 13.77 -2.68 -15.46
N SER A 12 14.05 -3.41 -16.53
CA SER A 12 14.41 -2.81 -17.81
C SER A 12 13.74 -3.49 -19.00
N ALA A 13 13.43 -2.69 -20.01
CA ALA A 13 12.90 -3.11 -21.29
C ALA A 13 13.48 -2.18 -22.38
N GLY A 14 14.23 -2.75 -23.32
CA GLY A 14 14.99 -1.95 -24.29
C GLY A 14 15.91 -0.93 -23.62
N SER A 15 15.77 0.34 -23.97
CA SER A 15 16.51 1.47 -23.39
C SER A 15 15.89 2.06 -22.12
N ARG A 16 14.71 1.57 -21.70
CA ARG A 16 13.99 2.10 -20.54
C ARG A 16 14.28 1.26 -19.31
N GLN A 17 14.46 1.95 -18.18
CA GLN A 17 14.78 1.32 -16.90
C GLN A 17 14.09 2.04 -15.75
N ARG A 18 13.59 1.28 -14.77
CA ARG A 18 12.96 1.78 -13.55
C ARG A 18 13.39 0.94 -12.35
N ARG A 19 13.72 1.61 -11.24
CA ARG A 19 13.83 0.96 -9.94
C ARG A 19 12.44 0.87 -9.34
N ASP A 20 12.08 -0.32 -8.87
CA ASP A 20 10.80 -0.60 -8.23
C ASP A 20 10.95 -1.76 -7.24
N THR A 21 9.87 -2.15 -6.59
CA THR A 21 9.78 -3.34 -5.74
C THR A 21 8.99 -4.43 -6.46
N ILE A 22 9.41 -5.68 -6.33
CA ILE A 22 8.55 -6.83 -6.62
C ILE A 22 8.04 -7.40 -5.32
N LEU A 23 6.72 -7.57 -5.24
CA LEU A 23 6.04 -8.23 -4.15
C LEU A 23 5.63 -9.65 -4.58
N GLY A 24 6.25 -10.65 -3.95
CA GLY A 24 5.89 -12.05 -4.07
C GLY A 24 4.74 -12.41 -3.14
N LEU A 25 3.62 -12.82 -3.71
CA LEU A 25 2.39 -13.20 -2.99
C LEU A 25 2.01 -14.65 -3.30
N PRO A 26 1.41 -15.38 -2.36
CA PRO A 26 0.91 -16.73 -2.63
C PRO A 26 -0.28 -16.67 -3.60
N ALA A 27 -0.43 -17.69 -4.44
CA ALA A 27 -1.45 -17.74 -5.50
C ALA A 27 -2.91 -17.53 -5.00
N GLY A 28 -3.20 -17.94 -3.77
CA GLY A 28 -4.51 -17.81 -3.11
C GLY A 28 -4.50 -16.87 -1.91
N ALA A 29 -3.70 -15.80 -1.93
CA ALA A 29 -3.65 -14.84 -0.83
C ALA A 29 -5.06 -14.32 -0.49
N TYR A 30 -5.41 -14.34 0.80
CA TYR A 30 -6.67 -13.84 1.34
C TYR A 30 -6.46 -12.63 2.24
N LEU A 31 -5.39 -12.63 3.04
CA LEU A 31 -5.03 -11.56 3.98
C LEU A 31 -4.40 -10.36 3.28
N TYR A 32 -3.52 -10.59 2.30
CA TYR A 32 -2.90 -9.51 1.50
C TYR A 32 -3.16 -9.72 0.01
N ARG A 33 -4.17 -9.02 -0.50
CA ARG A 33 -4.67 -9.18 -1.87
C ARG A 33 -4.33 -7.98 -2.74
N VAL A 34 -4.01 -8.25 -3.99
CA VAL A 34 -4.00 -7.22 -5.04
C VAL A 34 -5.45 -6.99 -5.46
N LEU A 35 -5.95 -5.77 -5.22
CA LEU A 35 -7.29 -5.35 -5.62
C LEU A 35 -7.21 -4.40 -6.80
N ASP A 36 -8.04 -4.63 -7.81
CA ASP A 36 -8.22 -3.71 -8.92
C ASP A 36 -9.12 -2.51 -8.54
N GLN A 37 -9.33 -1.60 -9.49
CA GLN A 37 -10.20 -0.43 -9.30
C GLN A 37 -11.67 -0.76 -8.98
N ARG A 38 -12.11 -1.99 -9.22
CA ARG A 38 -13.46 -2.49 -8.91
C ARG A 38 -13.49 -3.25 -7.58
N MET A 39 -12.40 -3.19 -6.80
CA MET A 39 -12.23 -3.93 -5.56
C MET A 39 -12.29 -5.46 -5.76
N ALA A 40 -12.07 -5.93 -6.99
CA ALA A 40 -11.98 -7.36 -7.28
C ALA A 40 -10.55 -7.86 -7.04
N ALA A 41 -10.43 -9.06 -6.49
CA ALA A 41 -9.14 -9.69 -6.28
C ALA A 41 -8.52 -10.11 -7.62
N VAL A 42 -7.27 -9.73 -7.83
CA VAL A 42 -6.48 -10.18 -8.98
C VAL A 42 -5.76 -11.47 -8.60
N ALA A 43 -6.00 -12.54 -9.36
CA ALA A 43 -5.29 -13.81 -9.19
C ALA A 43 -3.82 -13.66 -9.57
N MET A 44 -2.91 -14.22 -8.77
CA MET A 44 -1.49 -14.23 -9.10
C MET A 44 -1.21 -15.31 -10.15
N PRO A 45 -0.56 -14.97 -11.27
CA PRO A 45 -0.19 -15.95 -12.30
C PRO A 45 0.90 -16.87 -11.74
N SER A 46 0.88 -18.15 -12.14
CA SER A 46 1.86 -19.13 -11.67
C SER A 46 3.30 -18.80 -12.07
N GLU A 47 3.48 -18.04 -13.16
CA GLU A 47 4.76 -17.55 -13.66
C GLU A 47 4.63 -16.14 -14.26
N GLY A 48 5.78 -15.52 -14.54
CA GLY A 48 5.84 -14.15 -15.07
C GLY A 48 5.56 -13.08 -14.02
N ILE A 49 5.34 -11.85 -14.49
CA ILE A 49 5.21 -10.65 -13.66
C ILE A 49 3.95 -9.87 -14.00
N LEU A 50 3.24 -9.44 -12.96
CA LEU A 50 2.15 -8.46 -13.09
C LEU A 50 2.70 -7.06 -12.85
N LEU A 51 2.44 -6.14 -13.77
CA LEU A 51 2.89 -4.76 -13.66
C LEU A 51 1.72 -3.82 -13.40
N PRO A 52 1.85 -2.82 -12.52
CA PRO A 52 0.89 -1.74 -12.44
C PRO A 52 0.96 -0.90 -13.72
N GLN A 53 -0.18 -0.40 -14.19
CA GLN A 53 -0.29 0.32 -15.46
C GLN A 53 0.70 1.49 -15.59
N ASN A 54 1.00 2.19 -14.50
CA ASN A 54 1.96 3.28 -14.50
C ASN A 54 3.40 2.82 -14.78
N LEU A 55 3.77 1.64 -14.28
CA LEU A 55 5.10 1.06 -14.48
C LEU A 55 5.25 0.49 -15.88
N ALA A 56 4.22 -0.22 -16.37
CA ALA A 56 4.17 -0.71 -17.75
C ALA A 56 4.34 0.45 -18.76
N ARG A 57 3.61 1.56 -18.59
CA ARG A 57 3.77 2.78 -19.41
C ARG A 57 5.18 3.38 -19.33
N LYS A 58 5.79 3.41 -18.14
CA LYS A 58 7.16 3.93 -17.96
C LYS A 58 8.22 3.06 -18.63
N LEU A 59 7.96 1.76 -18.79
CA LEU A 59 8.86 0.79 -19.41
C LEU A 59 8.55 0.54 -20.90
N ASP A 60 7.41 1.00 -21.42
CA ASP A 60 6.90 0.72 -22.78
C ASP A 60 6.55 -0.75 -23.05
N VAL A 61 5.99 -1.43 -22.04
CA VAL A 61 5.69 -2.86 -22.17
C VAL A 61 4.21 -3.15 -22.09
N GLU A 62 3.79 -4.15 -22.84
CA GLU A 62 2.45 -4.72 -22.87
C GLU A 62 2.46 -6.17 -22.36
N VAL A 63 1.27 -6.77 -22.24
CA VAL A 63 1.16 -8.18 -21.88
C VAL A 63 1.75 -9.04 -23.00
N GLY A 64 2.65 -9.96 -22.64
CA GLY A 64 3.41 -10.79 -23.56
C GLY A 64 4.86 -10.37 -23.73
N ASP A 65 5.21 -9.13 -23.39
CA ASP A 65 6.58 -8.64 -23.48
C ASP A 65 7.48 -9.21 -22.39
N LEU A 66 8.79 -9.21 -22.65
CA LEU A 66 9.81 -9.57 -21.69
C LEU A 66 10.35 -8.34 -20.97
N VAL A 67 10.42 -8.42 -19.65
CA VAL A 67 11.09 -7.44 -18.79
C VAL A 67 12.27 -8.10 -18.10
N ARG A 68 13.43 -7.46 -18.21
CA ARG A 68 14.61 -7.88 -17.47
C ARG A 68 14.52 -7.35 -16.04
N VAL A 69 14.67 -8.24 -15.08
CA VAL A 69 14.60 -7.97 -13.65
C VAL A 69 15.95 -8.26 -13.03
N GLN A 70 16.54 -7.27 -12.39
CA GLN A 70 17.79 -7.39 -11.66
C GLN A 70 17.57 -7.05 -10.19
N ALA A 71 17.79 -8.03 -9.30
CA ALA A 71 17.78 -7.77 -7.87
C ALA A 71 18.93 -6.84 -7.47
N THR A 72 18.64 -5.87 -6.61
CA THR A 72 19.66 -4.94 -6.08
C THR A 72 20.36 -5.51 -4.85
N GLU A 73 19.71 -6.47 -4.20
CA GLU A 73 20.13 -7.15 -2.97
C GLU A 73 20.37 -8.65 -3.18
N GLY A 74 20.84 -9.32 -2.12
CA GLY A 74 21.07 -10.76 -2.10
C GLY A 74 22.08 -11.20 -3.16
N ARG A 75 21.74 -12.25 -3.92
CA ARG A 75 22.59 -12.76 -5.01
C ARG A 75 22.65 -11.87 -6.25
N ARG A 76 21.97 -10.72 -6.25
CA ARG A 76 21.85 -9.81 -7.42
C ARG A 76 21.50 -10.55 -8.71
N ALA A 77 20.63 -11.54 -8.58
CA ALA A 77 20.20 -12.37 -9.69
C ALA A 77 19.53 -11.51 -10.77
N VAL A 78 19.74 -11.91 -12.01
CA VAL A 78 19.09 -11.33 -13.18
C VAL A 78 18.20 -12.41 -13.79
N ALA A 79 16.95 -12.05 -14.07
CA ALA A 79 15.97 -12.91 -14.72
C ALA A 79 15.23 -12.13 -15.80
N GLU A 80 14.81 -12.80 -16.86
CA GLU A 80 13.86 -12.27 -17.83
C GLU A 80 12.49 -12.85 -17.52
N LEU A 81 11.50 -11.97 -17.36
CA LEU A 81 10.16 -12.33 -16.93
C LEU A 81 9.16 -11.79 -17.93
N MET A 82 8.25 -12.66 -18.37
CA MET A 82 7.14 -12.28 -19.24
C MET A 82 6.13 -11.46 -18.43
N VAL A 83 5.69 -10.34 -18.99
CA VAL A 83 4.58 -9.55 -18.46
C VAL A 83 3.29 -10.32 -18.72
N THR A 84 2.75 -10.96 -17.68
CA THR A 84 1.56 -11.82 -17.80
C THR A 84 0.27 -11.04 -17.57
N GLY A 85 0.36 -9.83 -17.05
CA GLY A 85 -0.80 -8.97 -16.86
C GLY A 85 -0.41 -7.55 -16.45
N ILE A 86 -1.28 -6.61 -16.81
CA ILE A 86 -1.17 -5.22 -16.38
C ILE A 86 -2.38 -4.90 -15.50
N VAL A 87 -2.12 -4.49 -14.27
CA VAL A 87 -3.15 -4.21 -13.27
C VAL A 87 -3.28 -2.73 -12.99
N LYS A 88 -4.47 -2.28 -12.62
CA LYS A 88 -4.71 -0.94 -12.07
C LYS A 88 -5.06 -1.10 -10.59
N PRO A 89 -4.06 -1.15 -9.71
CA PRO A 89 -4.33 -1.38 -8.30
C PRO A 89 -5.10 -0.19 -7.70
N TYR A 90 -6.00 -0.47 -6.76
CA TYR A 90 -6.80 0.55 -6.07
C TYR A 90 -5.93 1.59 -5.34
N LEU A 91 -4.82 1.12 -4.76
CA LEU A 91 -3.76 1.95 -4.19
C LEU A 91 -2.53 1.91 -5.10
N ALA A 92 -1.66 2.92 -5.02
CA ALA A 92 -0.37 2.89 -5.71
C ALA A 92 0.35 1.57 -5.39
N GLY A 93 0.59 0.76 -6.42
CA GLY A 93 1.10 -0.60 -6.28
C GLY A 93 2.49 -0.75 -6.86
N ALA A 94 3.22 -1.73 -6.34
CA ALA A 94 4.48 -2.22 -6.87
C ALA A 94 4.23 -3.25 -7.99
N ALA A 95 5.29 -3.88 -8.53
CA ALA A 95 5.13 -5.06 -9.38
C ALA A 95 4.83 -6.31 -8.52
N TYR A 96 4.12 -7.30 -9.09
CA TYR A 96 3.70 -8.50 -8.36
C TYR A 96 4.11 -9.78 -9.08
N MET A 97 4.40 -10.82 -8.32
CA MET A 97 4.65 -12.18 -8.81
C MET A 97 4.11 -13.20 -7.82
N GLU A 98 3.89 -14.43 -8.27
CA GLU A 98 3.68 -15.54 -7.34
C GLU A 98 4.97 -15.80 -6.54
N LEU A 99 4.83 -16.04 -5.24
CA LEU A 99 5.92 -16.09 -4.28
C LEU A 99 6.97 -17.17 -4.60
N ALA A 100 6.55 -18.39 -4.96
CA ALA A 100 7.47 -19.47 -5.30
C ALA A 100 8.18 -19.20 -6.64
N ALA A 101 7.46 -18.69 -7.64
CA ALA A 101 8.03 -18.24 -8.91
C ALA A 101 9.06 -17.11 -8.70
N PHE A 102 8.75 -16.14 -7.84
CA PHE A 102 9.65 -15.04 -7.50
C PHE A 102 10.93 -15.53 -6.80
N GLY A 103 10.79 -16.44 -5.84
CA GLY A 103 11.94 -17.07 -5.17
C GLY A 103 12.87 -17.79 -6.15
N ARG A 104 12.30 -18.52 -7.12
CA ARG A 104 13.09 -19.18 -8.19
C ARG A 104 13.77 -18.17 -9.10
N ALA A 105 13.06 -17.13 -9.55
CA ALA A 105 13.59 -16.08 -10.41
C ALA A 105 14.81 -15.37 -9.78
N LEU A 106 14.77 -15.13 -8.46
CA LEU A 106 15.88 -14.51 -7.73
C LEU A 106 16.93 -15.50 -7.20
N ARG A 107 16.82 -16.80 -7.52
CA ARG A 107 17.72 -17.87 -7.03
C ARG A 107 17.78 -17.98 -5.50
N GLU A 108 16.67 -17.68 -4.84
CA GLU A 108 16.50 -17.69 -3.39
C GLU A 108 15.12 -18.29 -3.04
N PRO A 109 14.88 -19.58 -3.35
CA PRO A 109 13.61 -20.24 -3.08
C PRO A 109 13.31 -20.29 -1.57
N GLY A 110 12.04 -20.14 -1.19
CA GLY A 110 11.59 -20.22 0.20
C GLY A 110 11.93 -19.03 1.10
N ARG A 111 12.70 -18.05 0.61
CA ARG A 111 12.98 -16.83 1.37
C ARG A 111 11.77 -15.91 1.38
N ILE A 112 11.41 -15.43 2.56
CA ILE A 112 10.30 -14.53 2.83
C ILE A 112 10.80 -13.29 3.57
N SER A 113 10.10 -12.17 3.43
CA SER A 113 10.43 -10.91 4.13
C SER A 113 9.47 -10.66 5.29
N ALA A 114 8.22 -11.09 5.16
CA ALA A 114 7.20 -10.98 6.21
C ALA A 114 6.14 -12.07 6.06
N ALA A 115 5.21 -12.12 7.01
CA ALA A 115 4.02 -12.94 6.90
C ALA A 115 2.82 -12.28 7.56
N TYR A 116 1.68 -12.33 6.89
CA TYR A 116 0.42 -11.91 7.44
C TYR A 116 -0.21 -13.05 8.23
N VAL A 117 -0.64 -12.78 9.45
CA VAL A 117 -1.21 -13.78 10.36
C VAL A 117 -2.56 -13.27 10.83
N LEU A 118 -3.60 -14.09 10.64
CA LEU A 118 -4.87 -13.91 11.31
C LEU A 118 -4.80 -14.65 12.64
N MET A 119 -5.16 -13.96 13.73
CA MET A 119 -5.10 -14.52 15.08
C MET A 119 -6.24 -13.98 15.94
N ASP A 120 -6.52 -14.67 17.04
CA ASP A 120 -7.40 -14.15 18.09
C ASP A 120 -6.71 -12.98 18.81
N ALA A 121 -7.45 -11.90 19.04
CA ALA A 121 -6.99 -10.72 19.76
C ALA A 121 -6.51 -11.05 21.19
N ARG A 122 -7.06 -12.10 21.82
CA ARG A 122 -6.65 -12.55 23.17
C ARG A 122 -5.24 -13.10 23.22
N GLU A 123 -4.72 -13.64 22.12
CA GLU A 123 -3.38 -14.23 22.03
C GLU A 123 -2.30 -13.18 21.69
N ARG A 124 -2.69 -11.92 21.50
CA ARG A 124 -1.79 -10.85 21.05
C ARG A 124 -0.59 -10.63 21.98
N GLU A 125 -0.83 -10.54 23.28
CA GLU A 125 0.24 -10.31 24.26
C GLU A 125 1.24 -11.47 24.28
N ARG A 126 0.69 -12.70 24.23
CA ARG A 126 1.50 -13.92 24.18
C ARG A 126 2.37 -13.96 22.92
N LEU A 127 1.80 -13.67 21.75
CA LEU A 127 2.57 -13.60 20.50
C LEU A 127 3.64 -12.53 20.56
N SER A 128 3.32 -11.32 21.05
CA SER A 128 4.30 -10.25 21.17
C SER A 128 5.48 -10.65 22.08
N ALA A 129 5.21 -11.33 23.18
CA ALA A 129 6.24 -11.82 24.09
C ALA A 129 7.16 -12.87 23.44
N VAL A 130 6.59 -13.81 22.66
CA VAL A 130 7.36 -14.82 21.92
C VAL A 130 8.20 -14.17 20.83
N VAL A 131 7.62 -13.26 20.05
CA VAL A 131 8.32 -12.63 18.92
C VAL A 131 9.46 -11.73 19.40
N LYS A 132 9.28 -10.98 20.50
CA LYS A 132 10.38 -10.20 21.12
C LYS A 132 11.59 -11.04 21.52
N ARG A 133 11.40 -12.34 21.76
CA ARG A 133 12.47 -13.29 22.11
C ARG A 133 12.99 -14.09 20.91
N THR A 134 12.43 -13.88 19.73
CA THR A 134 12.78 -14.61 18.50
C THR A 134 13.66 -13.72 17.62
N PRO A 135 14.99 -13.90 17.62
CA PRO A 135 15.92 -12.97 16.98
C PRO A 135 15.79 -12.92 15.44
N GLN A 136 15.21 -13.95 14.81
CA GLN A 136 14.97 -13.93 13.36
C GLN A 136 13.81 -13.01 12.94
N ILE A 137 12.97 -12.56 13.87
CA ILE A 137 11.83 -11.69 13.58
C ILE A 137 12.19 -10.26 13.97
N ALA A 138 12.35 -9.39 12.97
CA ALA A 138 12.72 -8.00 13.19
C ALA A 138 11.64 -7.18 13.92
N GLY A 139 10.36 -7.57 13.78
CA GLY A 139 9.25 -6.88 14.42
C GLY A 139 7.89 -7.46 14.06
N VAL A 140 6.85 -6.92 14.72
CA VAL A 140 5.44 -7.27 14.48
C VAL A 140 4.64 -5.99 14.51
N SER A 141 3.70 -5.87 13.59
CA SER A 141 2.76 -4.76 13.52
C SER A 141 1.34 -5.31 13.56
N PHE A 142 0.47 -4.64 14.31
CA PHE A 142 -0.94 -5.01 14.42
C PHE A 142 -1.81 -3.97 13.73
N LEU A 143 -2.82 -4.43 12.97
CA LEU A 143 -3.64 -3.57 12.13
C LEU A 143 -4.54 -2.62 12.95
N ASP A 144 -5.02 -3.09 14.09
CA ASP A 144 -5.81 -2.32 15.06
C ASP A 144 -5.04 -1.13 15.65
N ASN A 145 -3.74 -1.27 15.90
CA ASN A 145 -2.88 -0.15 16.31
C ASN A 145 -2.84 0.93 15.24
N ALA A 146 -2.65 0.53 13.97
CA ALA A 146 -2.63 1.47 12.86
C ALA A 146 -3.98 2.19 12.72
N GLN A 147 -5.09 1.46 12.83
CA GLN A 147 -6.44 2.03 12.80
C GLN A 147 -6.68 3.00 13.96
N ALA A 148 -6.30 2.63 15.19
CA ALA A 148 -6.45 3.48 16.36
C ALA A 148 -5.60 4.75 16.24
N SER A 149 -4.36 4.63 15.79
CA SER A 149 -3.47 5.78 15.57
C SER A 149 -4.00 6.72 14.48
N MET A 150 -4.49 6.18 13.37
CA MET A 150 -5.09 6.98 12.30
C MET A 150 -6.36 7.69 12.77
N SER A 151 -7.23 6.99 13.50
CA SER A 151 -8.46 7.57 14.08
C SER A 151 -8.11 8.67 15.09
N LYS A 152 -7.12 8.44 15.95
CA LYS A 152 -6.63 9.43 16.91
C LYS A 152 -6.09 10.68 16.21
N MET A 153 -5.26 10.53 15.18
CA MET A 153 -4.71 11.65 14.42
C MET A 153 -5.80 12.48 13.74
N LEU A 154 -6.81 11.83 13.14
CA LEU A 154 -7.93 12.52 12.52
C LEU A 154 -8.78 13.29 13.54
N ASN A 155 -9.04 12.66 14.70
CA ASN A 155 -9.86 13.25 15.75
C ASN A 155 -9.15 14.40 16.49
N GLU A 156 -7.86 14.27 16.79
CA GLU A 156 -7.09 15.26 17.55
C GLU A 156 -6.59 16.42 16.67
N GLY A 157 -6.17 16.15 15.42
CA GLY A 157 -5.60 17.17 14.54
C GLY A 157 -6.65 17.99 13.78
N SER A 158 -7.50 17.32 13.00
CA SER A 158 -8.44 18.02 12.12
C SER A 158 -9.70 18.49 12.84
N GLY A 159 -10.18 17.74 13.84
CA GLY A 159 -11.44 18.03 14.54
C GLY A 159 -11.41 19.36 15.30
N PHE A 160 -10.30 19.67 15.97
CA PHE A 160 -10.15 20.89 16.76
C PHE A 160 -10.19 22.16 15.90
N PHE A 161 -9.41 22.21 14.82
CA PHE A 161 -9.37 23.38 13.93
C PHE A 161 -10.69 23.55 13.15
N SER A 162 -11.30 22.46 12.68
CA SER A 162 -12.62 22.53 12.03
C SER A 162 -13.69 23.08 12.97
N TYR A 163 -13.72 22.65 14.23
CA TYR A 163 -14.64 23.19 15.24
C TYR A 163 -14.42 24.69 15.45
N LEU A 164 -13.16 25.12 15.61
CA LEU A 164 -12.81 26.51 15.80
C LEU A 164 -13.27 27.38 14.61
N PHE A 165 -13.04 26.92 13.37
CA PHE A 165 -13.50 27.63 12.18
C PHE A 165 -15.01 27.75 12.11
N VAL A 166 -15.76 26.69 12.43
CA VAL A 166 -17.23 26.75 12.46
C VAL A 166 -17.73 27.79 13.46
N VAL A 167 -17.13 27.88 14.64
CA VAL A 167 -17.48 28.89 15.64
C VAL A 167 -17.18 30.30 15.13
N PHE A 168 -15.97 30.54 14.60
CA PHE A 168 -15.60 31.85 14.05
C PHE A 168 -16.48 32.27 12.86
N SER A 169 -16.76 31.35 11.93
CA SER A 169 -17.66 31.60 10.80
C SER A 169 -19.06 31.96 11.26
N SER A 170 -19.57 31.29 12.30
CA SER A 170 -20.88 31.59 12.88
C SER A 170 -20.90 32.99 13.52
N LEU A 171 -19.86 33.35 14.26
CA LEU A 171 -19.73 34.68 14.87
C LEU A 171 -19.61 35.79 13.82
N MET A 172 -18.82 35.58 12.77
CA MET A 172 -18.70 36.54 11.67
C MET A 172 -20.03 36.70 10.92
N ALA A 173 -20.73 35.61 10.60
CA ALA A 173 -22.03 35.66 9.95
C ALA A 173 -23.06 36.41 10.79
N ALA A 174 -23.12 36.15 12.10
CA ALA A 174 -23.99 36.88 13.02
C ALA A 174 -23.62 38.37 13.09
N GLY A 175 -22.33 38.70 13.10
CA GLY A 175 -21.83 40.08 13.09
C GLY A 175 -22.25 40.86 11.84
N VAL A 176 -22.13 40.24 10.67
CA VAL A 176 -22.57 40.83 9.38
C VAL A 176 -24.09 40.98 9.33
N ALA A 177 -24.85 39.98 9.79
CA ALA A 177 -26.31 40.08 9.84
C ALA A 177 -26.79 41.20 10.77
N TYR A 178 -26.15 41.34 11.94
CA TYR A 178 -26.47 42.41 12.89
C TYR A 178 -26.13 43.79 12.34
N SER A 179 -24.96 43.95 11.70
CA SER A 179 -24.58 45.23 11.10
C SER A 179 -25.52 45.63 9.97
N ALA A 180 -25.91 44.68 9.11
CA ALA A 180 -26.88 44.92 8.05
C ALA A 180 -28.26 45.33 8.61
N ALA A 181 -28.78 44.61 9.61
CA ALA A 181 -30.04 44.93 10.25
C ALA A 181 -30.02 46.33 10.89
N ARG A 182 -28.92 46.70 11.55
CA ARG A 182 -28.76 48.03 12.15
C ARG A 182 -28.80 49.14 11.10
N VAL A 183 -28.14 48.96 9.95
CA VAL A 183 -28.18 49.94 8.85
C VAL A 183 -29.61 50.12 8.35
N THR A 184 -30.34 49.03 8.13
CA THR A 184 -31.73 49.09 7.66
C THR A 184 -32.67 49.75 8.68
N PHE A 185 -32.50 49.50 9.98
CA PHE A 185 -33.31 50.18 11.00
C PHE A 185 -32.98 51.67 11.14
N ALA A 186 -31.72 52.06 10.92
CA ALA A 186 -31.31 53.47 10.92
C ALA A 186 -31.80 54.25 9.69
N GLU A 187 -32.20 53.57 8.61
CA GLU A 187 -32.84 54.20 7.44
C GLU A 187 -34.36 54.40 7.61
N GLN A 188 -34.96 53.88 8.69
CA GLN A 188 -36.40 53.99 8.97
C GLN A 188 -36.77 55.07 10.01
N GLU A 189 -35.81 55.88 10.45
CA GLU A 189 -36.02 57.16 11.16
C GLU A 189 -35.72 58.35 10.24
#